data_AF-A0A257WFN2-F1
#
_entry.id   AF-A0A257WFN2-F1
#
_cell.length_a   1.000
_cell.length_b   1.000
_cell.length_c   1.000
_cell.angle_alpha   90.00
_cell.angle_beta   90.00
_cell.angle_gamma   90.00
#
_symmetry.space_group_name_H-M   'P 1'
#
loop_
_entity.id
_entity.type
_entity.pdbx_description
1 polymer ?
#
loop_
_entity_poly.entity_id
_entity_poly.type
_entity_poly.pdbx_seq_one_letter_code
_entity_poly.pdbx_strand_id
1 'polypeptide(L)'
;MQDSKCFTFNSMPVLRCLGIMAFAFVGCGAAPQPTGDRMRDLQSQAAYDGHADFGHWGKSPLNYKEWGTHSNRLIPVYTFGTAGAGDGIDLTTYTGANSPYRSEDQLKRIYGRLPTHTLNSNADYCDQTNLFDLQKAALDAGKKHIFLVIFDGMDWQTTQAAAIVRSGKVPYTEGRGTGLHFLDYTANGTTQYGWMCTSPHNAGTNVDVNAQSVKNPGGVMFGGYDVTSGGATPWAVAPDLGYPIS
;
A
#
# COMPACT_ATOMS: atom_id res chain seq x y z
N MET A 1 -41.34 -53.50 -12.60
CA MET A 1 -40.47 -54.23 -13.55
C MET A 1 -39.23 -53.37 -13.72
N GLN A 2 -38.11 -53.59 -13.01
CA GLN A 2 -37.12 -54.68 -13.20
C GLN A 2 -36.78 -54.82 -14.70
N ASP A 3 -35.55 -54.71 -15.19
CA ASP A 3 -34.29 -55.20 -14.62
C ASP A 3 -33.04 -54.57 -15.26
N SER A 4 -31.96 -54.61 -14.48
CA SER A 4 -30.55 -54.39 -14.81
C SER A 4 -29.94 -55.48 -15.73
N LYS A 5 -28.70 -55.25 -16.22
CA LYS A 5 -27.53 -56.20 -16.37
C LYS A 5 -26.68 -55.84 -17.62
N CYS A 6 -25.38 -56.08 -17.73
CA CYS A 6 -24.29 -56.50 -16.85
C CYS A 6 -22.97 -56.40 -17.66
N PHE A 7 -21.85 -56.34 -16.94
CA PHE A 7 -20.44 -56.48 -17.33
C PHE A 7 -20.09 -57.61 -18.32
N THR A 8 -18.95 -57.46 -19.00
CA THR A 8 -17.97 -58.55 -19.15
C THR A 8 -16.53 -58.04 -19.04
N PHE A 9 -15.79 -58.64 -18.11
CA PHE A 9 -14.33 -58.68 -18.02
C PHE A 9 -13.86 -59.91 -18.80
N ASN A 10 -12.75 -59.83 -19.52
CA ASN A 10 -12.07 -61.04 -20.01
C ASN A 10 -10.56 -60.90 -19.85
N SER A 11 -9.97 -62.00 -19.39
CA SER A 11 -8.62 -62.14 -18.85
C SER A 11 -7.66 -62.72 -19.89
N MET A 12 -6.44 -62.14 -19.96
CA MET A 12 -5.12 -62.77 -20.25
C MET A 12 -4.90 -63.51 -21.60
N PRO A 13 -3.67 -63.46 -22.21
CA PRO A 13 -2.44 -63.90 -21.56
C PRO A 13 -1.16 -63.09 -21.81
N VAL A 14 -0.21 -63.35 -20.91
CA VAL A 14 1.18 -62.88 -20.88
C VAL A 14 1.97 -63.54 -22.01
N LEU A 15 2.63 -62.74 -22.86
CA LEU A 15 3.73 -63.20 -23.69
C LEU A 15 4.91 -62.25 -23.54
N ARG A 16 6.01 -62.80 -23.01
CA ARG A 16 7.32 -62.16 -22.88
C ARG A 16 7.91 -61.93 -24.27
N CYS A 17 8.17 -60.68 -24.62
CA CYS A 17 9.17 -60.32 -25.62
C CYS A 17 10.15 -59.32 -24.99
N LEU A 18 11.41 -59.74 -24.85
CA LEU A 18 12.55 -58.85 -24.62
C LEU A 18 12.63 -57.88 -25.80
N GLY A 19 12.27 -56.63 -25.57
CA GLY A 19 12.56 -55.52 -26.48
C GLY A 19 13.39 -54.49 -25.73
N ILE A 20 14.67 -54.38 -26.09
CA ILE A 20 15.54 -53.28 -25.65
C ILE A 20 14.95 -52.00 -26.24
N MET A 21 14.20 -51.25 -25.45
CA MET A 21 13.69 -49.93 -25.82
C MET A 21 14.75 -48.92 -25.40
N ALA A 22 15.51 -48.41 -26.38
CA ALA A 22 16.38 -47.28 -26.18
C ALA A 22 15.52 -46.08 -25.76
N PHE A 23 15.62 -45.66 -24.50
CA PHE A 23 15.08 -44.40 -24.04
C PHE A 23 15.89 -43.28 -24.71
N ALA A 24 15.35 -42.72 -25.79
CA ALA A 24 15.73 -41.39 -26.22
C ALA A 24 15.30 -40.44 -25.08
N PHE A 25 16.26 -40.00 -24.27
CA PHE A 25 16.09 -38.81 -23.45
C PHE A 25 15.82 -37.65 -24.42
N VAL A 26 14.55 -37.37 -24.67
CA VAL A 26 14.13 -36.05 -25.13
C VAL A 26 14.48 -35.14 -23.97
N GLY A 27 15.67 -34.54 -24.05
CA GLY A 27 16.02 -33.40 -23.23
C GLY A 27 14.93 -32.37 -23.45
N CYS A 28 14.05 -32.22 -22.47
CA CYS A 28 13.16 -31.09 -22.39
C CYS A 28 14.08 -29.88 -22.20
N GLY A 29 14.50 -29.28 -23.31
CA GLY A 29 15.27 -28.06 -23.30
C GLY A 29 14.45 -27.06 -22.50
N ALA A 30 14.99 -26.63 -21.36
CA ALA A 30 14.40 -25.55 -20.60
C ALA A 30 14.20 -24.38 -21.58
N ALA A 31 12.94 -24.01 -21.81
CA ALA A 31 12.62 -22.83 -22.59
C ALA A 31 13.45 -21.67 -21.99
N PRO A 32 14.15 -20.88 -22.82
CA PRO A 32 14.91 -19.75 -22.31
C PRO A 32 13.97 -18.89 -21.48
N GLN A 33 14.30 -18.72 -20.20
CA GLN A 33 13.58 -17.78 -19.35
C GLN A 33 13.66 -16.42 -20.04
N PRO A 34 12.53 -15.72 -20.24
CA PRO A 34 12.57 -14.40 -20.87
C PRO A 34 13.56 -13.54 -20.09
N THR A 35 14.58 -13.02 -20.76
CA THR A 35 15.64 -12.20 -20.15
C THR A 35 15.15 -10.78 -19.83
N GLY A 36 13.85 -10.63 -19.56
CA GLY A 36 13.15 -9.38 -19.25
C GLY A 36 12.46 -9.44 -17.90
N ASP A 37 12.17 -8.27 -17.34
CA ASP A 37 11.38 -8.14 -16.12
C ASP A 37 9.92 -8.52 -16.42
N ARG A 38 9.60 -9.82 -16.23
CA ARG A 38 8.27 -10.37 -16.52
C ARG A 38 7.15 -9.64 -15.76
N MET A 39 7.42 -9.16 -14.55
CA MET A 39 6.43 -8.41 -13.79
C MET A 39 6.16 -7.06 -14.43
N ARG A 40 7.22 -6.37 -14.87
CA ARG A 40 7.09 -5.13 -15.65
C ARG A 40 6.32 -5.35 -16.94
N ASP A 41 6.60 -6.42 -17.68
CA ASP A 41 5.91 -6.71 -18.95
C ASP A 41 4.40 -6.95 -18.71
N LEU A 42 4.05 -7.75 -17.69
CA LEU A 42 2.67 -7.99 -17.30
C LEU A 42 1.93 -6.70 -16.89
N GLN A 43 2.56 -5.87 -16.05
CA GLN A 43 1.98 -4.61 -15.61
C GLN A 43 1.85 -3.60 -16.76
N SER A 44 2.83 -3.55 -17.67
CA SER A 44 2.83 -2.67 -18.84
C SER A 44 1.72 -3.04 -19.82
N GLN A 45 1.55 -4.33 -20.10
CA GLN A 45 0.49 -4.83 -20.96
C GLN A 45 -0.89 -4.54 -20.36
N ALA A 46 -1.08 -4.84 -19.07
CA ALA A 46 -2.33 -4.53 -18.36
C ALA A 46 -2.65 -3.02 -18.35
N ALA A 47 -1.63 -2.19 -18.20
CA ALA A 47 -1.75 -0.73 -18.27
C ALA A 47 -2.14 -0.22 -19.66
N TYR A 48 -1.69 -0.89 -20.71
CA TYR A 48 -2.04 -0.60 -22.11
C TYR A 48 -3.45 -1.09 -22.44
N ASP A 49 -3.78 -2.32 -22.06
CA ASP A 49 -5.08 -2.96 -22.34
C ASP A 49 -6.22 -2.43 -21.46
N GLY A 50 -5.89 -1.73 -20.37
CA GLY A 50 -6.85 -1.18 -19.41
C GLY A 50 -7.52 -2.24 -18.53
N HIS A 51 -7.16 -3.52 -18.66
CA HIS A 51 -7.69 -4.63 -17.87
C HIS A 51 -6.63 -5.74 -17.69
N ALA A 52 -6.80 -6.58 -16.67
CA ALA A 52 -6.00 -7.78 -16.48
C ALA A 52 -6.72 -8.83 -15.61
N ASP A 53 -6.60 -10.10 -15.98
CA ASP A 53 -7.20 -11.23 -15.24
C ASP A 53 -6.55 -11.46 -13.87
N PHE A 54 -5.30 -11.03 -13.71
CA PHE A 54 -4.54 -11.23 -12.47
C PHE A 54 -4.81 -10.18 -11.39
N GLY A 55 -5.50 -9.08 -11.71
CA GLY A 55 -5.83 -8.04 -10.75
C GLY A 55 -5.94 -6.63 -11.35
N HIS A 56 -6.36 -5.68 -10.52
CA HIS A 56 -6.58 -4.28 -10.88
C HIS A 56 -6.34 -3.35 -9.68
N TRP A 57 -6.05 -2.08 -9.94
CA TRP A 57 -5.97 -1.00 -8.96
C TRP A 57 -7.28 -0.22 -8.94
N GLY A 58 -8.20 -0.59 -8.07
CA GLY A 58 -9.56 -0.05 -8.15
C GLY A 58 -10.61 -0.93 -7.52
N LYS A 59 -11.86 -0.47 -7.60
CA LYS A 59 -13.05 -1.30 -7.33
C LYS A 59 -13.52 -2.02 -8.60
N SER A 60 -13.18 -1.51 -9.79
CA SER A 60 -13.64 -2.06 -11.07
C SER A 60 -12.62 -3.01 -11.69
N PRO A 61 -12.97 -4.29 -11.93
CA PRO A 61 -12.10 -5.22 -12.64
C PRO A 61 -11.91 -4.88 -14.13
N LEU A 62 -12.79 -4.04 -14.68
CA LEU A 62 -12.70 -3.55 -16.06
C LEU A 62 -11.85 -2.28 -16.19
N ASN A 63 -11.27 -1.79 -15.09
CA ASN A 63 -10.36 -0.66 -15.09
C ASN A 63 -9.11 -0.99 -14.27
N TYR A 64 -8.04 -1.38 -14.96
CA TYR A 64 -6.78 -1.77 -14.35
C TYR A 64 -6.15 -0.68 -13.46
N LYS A 65 -6.44 0.61 -13.73
CA LYS A 65 -5.82 1.77 -13.05
C LYS A 65 -6.87 2.79 -12.61
N GLU A 66 -7.99 2.34 -12.03
CA GLU A 66 -9.02 3.25 -11.49
C GLU A 66 -8.45 4.15 -10.39
N TRP A 67 -7.57 3.61 -9.56
CA TRP A 67 -6.79 4.36 -8.56
C TRP A 67 -5.56 5.01 -9.20
N GLY A 68 -5.78 5.88 -10.20
CA GLY A 68 -4.72 6.54 -10.97
C GLY A 68 -4.16 7.83 -10.35
N THR A 69 -4.77 8.34 -9.29
CA THR A 69 -4.39 9.60 -8.61
C THR A 69 -4.21 9.39 -7.11
N HIS A 70 -3.77 10.45 -6.41
CA HIS A 70 -3.64 10.45 -4.95
C HIS A 70 -4.92 9.93 -4.30
N SER A 71 -4.74 8.99 -3.37
CA SER A 71 -5.84 8.43 -2.61
C SER A 71 -5.91 9.00 -1.20
N ASN A 72 -7.13 9.24 -0.73
CA ASN A 72 -7.41 9.66 0.63
C ASN A 72 -7.41 8.43 1.55
N ARG A 73 -6.24 8.08 2.08
CA ARG A 73 -6.01 6.84 2.85
C ARG A 73 -5.04 7.06 3.99
N LEU A 74 -4.98 6.09 4.89
CA LEU A 74 -3.96 6.03 5.93
C LEU A 74 -2.71 5.35 5.37
N ILE A 75 -1.58 6.05 5.42
CA ILE A 75 -0.30 5.58 4.90
C ILE A 75 0.68 5.33 6.05
N PRO A 76 1.38 4.17 6.08
CA PRO A 76 2.43 3.89 7.04
C PRO A 76 3.52 4.96 7.08
N VAL A 77 3.94 5.35 8.27
CA VAL A 77 5.06 6.25 8.53
C VAL A 77 6.08 5.52 9.39
N TYR A 78 7.33 5.50 8.92
CA TYR A 78 8.47 4.93 9.64
C TYR A 78 9.45 6.05 9.93
N THR A 79 9.77 6.27 11.19
CA THR A 79 10.80 7.23 11.60
C THR A 79 11.98 6.52 12.23
N PHE A 80 13.16 7.08 12.04
CA PHE A 80 14.45 6.51 12.46
C PHE A 80 15.26 7.62 13.12
N GLY A 81 15.76 7.40 14.35
CA GLY A 81 16.49 8.43 15.08
C GLY A 81 15.61 9.51 15.72
N THR A 82 14.30 9.29 15.83
CA THR A 82 13.33 10.30 16.30
C THR A 82 12.87 10.10 17.74
N ALA A 83 12.75 8.84 18.19
CA ALA A 83 12.29 8.57 19.54
C ALA A 83 13.22 9.22 20.58
N GLY A 84 12.66 10.05 21.46
CA GLY A 84 13.42 10.78 22.47
C GLY A 84 14.46 11.78 21.92
N ALA A 85 14.36 12.19 20.66
CA ALA A 85 15.36 13.04 20.01
C ALA A 85 15.22 14.55 20.33
N GLY A 86 14.16 14.94 21.04
CA GLY A 86 13.84 16.31 21.43
C GLY A 86 12.35 16.62 21.25
N ASP A 87 11.92 17.78 21.76
CA ASP A 87 10.53 18.22 21.70
C ASP A 87 10.04 18.32 20.25
N GLY A 88 8.89 17.71 19.95
CA GLY A 88 8.29 17.74 18.62
C GLY A 88 8.94 16.83 17.57
N ILE A 89 10.04 16.14 17.89
CA ILE A 89 10.75 15.24 16.96
C ILE A 89 10.20 13.81 17.05
N ASP A 90 9.57 13.47 18.18
CA ASP A 90 8.98 12.16 18.39
C ASP A 90 7.63 12.03 17.64
N LEU A 91 7.46 10.95 16.86
CA LEU A 91 6.23 10.71 16.09
C LEU A 91 4.97 10.68 16.98
N THR A 92 5.10 10.23 18.24
CA THR A 92 4.00 10.19 19.21
C THR A 92 3.52 11.58 19.64
N THR A 93 4.27 12.63 19.32
CA THR A 93 3.82 14.03 19.50
C THR A 93 2.60 14.35 18.63
N TYR A 94 2.36 13.58 17.55
CA TYR A 94 1.31 13.87 16.57
C TYR A 94 0.31 12.72 16.37
N THR A 95 0.49 11.60 17.06
CA THR A 95 -0.33 10.38 16.92
C THR A 95 -1.01 10.00 18.22
N GLY A 96 -1.91 9.01 18.17
CA GLY A 96 -2.66 8.56 19.34
C GLY A 96 -3.42 9.70 20.01
N ALA A 97 -3.27 9.84 21.33
CA ALA A 97 -3.91 10.91 22.10
C ALA A 97 -3.57 12.34 21.62
N ASN A 98 -2.44 12.52 20.93
CA ASN A 98 -2.00 13.80 20.40
C ASN A 98 -2.41 14.04 18.94
N SER A 99 -3.20 13.15 18.35
CA SER A 99 -3.67 13.29 16.97
C SER A 99 -4.47 14.59 16.77
N PRO A 100 -4.21 15.38 15.71
CA PRO A 100 -5.02 16.54 15.40
C PRO A 100 -6.46 16.18 15.05
N TYR A 101 -6.72 14.95 14.60
CA TYR A 101 -8.06 14.46 14.26
C TYR A 101 -8.94 14.21 15.50
N ARG A 102 -8.38 14.29 16.72
CA ARG A 102 -9.13 14.27 17.98
C ARG A 102 -9.61 15.67 18.40
N SER A 103 -9.23 16.74 17.70
CA SER A 103 -9.52 18.12 18.08
C SER A 103 -10.15 18.92 16.95
N GLU A 104 -11.36 19.45 17.20
CA GLU A 104 -12.05 20.32 16.26
C GLU A 104 -11.22 21.57 15.92
N ASP A 105 -10.55 22.17 16.91
CA ASP A 105 -9.72 23.36 16.71
C ASP A 105 -8.49 23.06 15.86
N GLN A 106 -7.85 21.90 16.05
CA GLN A 106 -6.72 21.51 15.21
C GLN A 106 -7.16 21.17 13.78
N LEU A 107 -8.32 20.54 13.59
CA LEU A 107 -8.89 20.32 12.27
C LEU A 107 -9.21 21.65 11.57
N LYS A 108 -9.80 22.62 12.30
CA LYS A 108 -10.01 23.97 11.77
C LYS A 108 -8.72 24.70 11.43
N ARG A 109 -7.65 24.49 12.21
CA ARG A 109 -6.31 25.03 11.90
C ARG A 109 -5.78 24.47 10.58
N ILE A 110 -5.94 23.16 10.35
CA ILE A 110 -5.42 22.48 9.14
C ILE A 110 -6.26 22.82 7.91
N TYR A 111 -7.59 22.71 8.01
CA TYR A 111 -8.50 22.79 6.87
C TYR A 111 -9.24 24.13 6.71
N GLY A 112 -9.04 25.08 7.64
CA GLY A 112 -9.80 26.34 7.71
C GLY A 112 -11.28 26.16 8.10
N ARG A 113 -11.72 24.92 8.34
CA ARG A 113 -13.08 24.49 8.66
C ARG A 113 -13.02 23.16 9.42
N LEU A 114 -14.12 22.74 10.02
CA LEU A 114 -14.26 21.36 10.47
C LEU A 114 -14.73 20.51 9.28
N PRO A 115 -13.93 19.58 8.74
CA PRO A 115 -14.39 18.74 7.65
C PRO A 115 -15.43 17.73 8.11
N THR A 116 -16.36 17.39 7.22
CA THR A 116 -17.43 16.42 7.48
C THR A 116 -16.85 15.07 7.89
N HIS A 117 -17.43 14.46 8.92
CA HIS A 117 -17.08 13.13 9.47
C HIS A 117 -15.59 12.91 9.78
N THR A 118 -14.83 13.97 9.98
CA THR A 118 -13.37 13.88 10.16
C THR A 118 -12.93 13.92 11.63
N LEU A 119 -13.71 14.55 12.50
CA LEU A 119 -13.44 14.53 13.95
C LEU A 119 -13.63 13.11 14.48
N ASN A 120 -12.56 12.53 15.00
CA ASN A 120 -12.53 11.17 15.52
C ASN A 120 -11.78 11.15 16.85
N SER A 121 -12.51 10.99 17.96
CA SER A 121 -11.94 10.92 19.31
C SER A 121 -11.00 9.73 19.54
N ASN A 122 -11.00 8.75 18.64
CA ASN A 122 -10.16 7.54 18.67
C ASN A 122 -9.08 7.54 17.56
N ALA A 123 -8.77 8.69 16.94
CA ALA A 123 -7.77 8.73 15.87
C ALA A 123 -6.36 8.39 16.38
N ASP A 124 -5.73 7.38 15.80
CA ASP A 124 -4.33 7.03 16.10
C ASP A 124 -3.33 7.59 15.07
N TYR A 125 -3.85 8.20 14.01
CA TYR A 125 -3.07 8.76 12.91
C TYR A 125 -2.79 10.26 13.06
N CYS A 126 -1.73 10.72 12.41
CA CYS A 126 -1.45 12.15 12.25
C CYS A 126 -1.96 12.70 10.91
N ASP A 127 -1.89 14.01 10.72
CA ASP A 127 -2.04 14.64 9.40
C ASP A 127 -0.69 14.64 8.67
N GLN A 128 -0.69 14.57 7.33
CA GLN A 128 0.54 14.66 6.53
C GLN A 128 1.38 15.90 6.83
N THR A 129 0.75 17.03 7.22
CA THR A 129 1.45 18.25 7.61
C THR A 129 2.27 18.09 8.88
N ASN A 130 1.94 17.13 9.76
CA ASN A 130 2.74 16.87 10.95
C ASN A 130 4.10 16.23 10.64
N LEU A 131 4.28 15.63 9.46
CA LEU A 131 5.61 15.20 9.03
C LEU A 131 6.51 16.41 8.74
N PHE A 132 5.94 17.53 8.27
CA PHE A 132 6.66 18.79 8.16
C PHE A 132 7.01 19.33 9.55
N ASP A 133 6.07 19.33 10.49
CA ASP A 133 6.31 19.79 11.88
C ASP A 133 7.45 19.01 12.55
N LEU A 134 7.46 17.67 12.39
CA LEU A 134 8.53 16.80 12.89
C LEU A 134 9.90 17.16 12.31
N GLN A 135 9.98 17.35 10.98
CA GLN A 135 11.22 17.74 10.31
C GLN A 135 11.68 19.13 10.73
N LYS A 136 10.73 20.06 10.91
CA LYS A 136 11.02 21.42 11.37
C LYS A 136 11.57 21.41 12.81
N ALA A 137 10.96 20.64 13.71
CA ALA A 137 11.47 20.46 15.07
C ALA A 137 12.88 19.87 15.07
N ALA A 138 13.15 18.88 14.21
CA ALA A 138 14.49 18.31 14.06
C ALA A 138 15.51 19.35 13.59
N LEU A 139 15.15 20.18 12.61
CA LEU A 139 16.01 21.27 12.13
C LEU A 139 16.30 22.27 13.24
N ASP A 140 15.27 22.70 13.98
CA ASP A 140 15.38 23.70 15.04
C ASP A 140 16.19 23.17 16.24
N ALA A 141 16.16 21.85 16.49
CA ALA A 141 17.04 21.16 17.45
C ALA A 141 18.47 20.95 16.95
N GLY A 142 18.84 21.49 15.77
CA GLY A 142 20.19 21.47 15.23
C GLY A 142 20.58 20.20 14.48
N LYS A 143 19.62 19.35 14.08
CA LYS A 143 19.92 18.23 13.19
C LYS A 143 20.38 18.76 11.83
N LYS A 144 21.57 18.33 11.40
CA LYS A 144 22.19 18.76 10.14
C LYS A 144 21.71 17.98 8.92
N HIS A 145 21.21 16.77 9.13
CA HIS A 145 20.77 15.87 8.08
C HIS A 145 19.39 15.33 8.43
N ILE A 146 18.42 15.66 7.58
CA ILE A 146 17.03 15.25 7.69
C ILE A 146 16.68 14.62 6.35
N PHE A 147 16.31 13.36 6.37
CA PHE A 147 16.01 12.58 5.16
C PHE A 147 14.52 12.27 5.14
N LEU A 148 13.85 12.66 4.06
CA LEU A 148 12.49 12.26 3.76
C LEU A 148 12.56 11.32 2.55
N VAL A 149 12.14 10.07 2.74
CA VAL A 149 12.03 9.07 1.68
C VAL A 149 10.55 8.81 1.44
N ILE A 150 10.07 9.19 0.25
CA ILE A 150 8.68 8.98 -0.16
C ILE A 150 8.66 7.86 -1.18
N PHE A 151 7.92 6.80 -0.87
CA PHE A 151 7.61 5.76 -1.83
C PHE A 151 6.28 6.11 -2.51
N ASP A 152 6.37 6.84 -3.60
CA ASP A 152 5.18 7.27 -4.34
C ASP A 152 4.42 6.06 -4.90
N GLY A 153 3.12 6.01 -4.62
CA GLY A 153 2.27 4.86 -4.94
C GLY A 153 2.39 3.66 -4.00
N MET A 154 3.30 3.65 -3.02
CA MET A 154 3.45 2.55 -2.06
C MET A 154 2.61 2.78 -0.79
N ASP A 155 1.76 1.83 -0.49
CA ASP A 155 0.94 1.71 0.71
C ASP A 155 1.35 0.48 1.55
N TRP A 156 0.53 0.14 2.55
CA TRP A 156 0.77 -1.01 3.40
C TRP A 156 0.69 -2.33 2.63
N GLN A 157 -0.28 -2.48 1.74
CA GLN A 157 -0.53 -3.69 0.96
C GLN A 157 0.62 -3.98 -0.02
N THR A 158 1.11 -2.95 -0.70
CA THR A 158 2.28 -3.05 -1.60
C THR A 158 3.58 -3.30 -0.83
N THR A 159 3.72 -2.71 0.36
CA THR A 159 4.84 -3.03 1.27
C THR A 159 4.80 -4.49 1.72
N GLN A 160 3.62 -5.03 2.03
CA GLN A 160 3.43 -6.44 2.37
C GLN A 160 3.72 -7.35 1.18
N ALA A 161 3.25 -7.00 -0.02
CA ALA A 161 3.52 -7.74 -1.25
C ALA A 161 5.04 -7.83 -1.53
N ALA A 162 5.77 -6.73 -1.38
CA ALA A 162 7.22 -6.72 -1.52
C ALA A 162 7.91 -7.63 -0.48
N ALA A 163 7.44 -7.63 0.77
CA ALA A 163 7.95 -8.52 1.81
C ALA A 163 7.64 -10.01 1.53
N ILE A 164 6.47 -10.31 0.95
CA ILE A 164 6.09 -11.66 0.52
C ILE A 164 7.02 -12.15 -0.58
N VAL A 165 7.22 -11.35 -1.64
CA VAL A 165 8.11 -11.70 -2.75
C VAL A 165 9.54 -11.95 -2.25
N ARG A 166 10.05 -11.10 -1.34
CA ARG A 166 11.40 -11.25 -0.80
C ARG A 166 11.54 -12.48 0.11
N SER A 167 10.53 -12.78 0.93
CA SER A 167 10.64 -13.81 1.98
C SER A 167 10.07 -15.19 1.58
N GLY A 168 9.31 -15.26 0.49
CA GLY A 168 8.61 -16.48 0.05
C GLY A 168 7.45 -16.91 0.96
N LYS A 169 7.01 -16.06 1.89
CA LYS A 169 5.93 -16.33 2.84
C LYS A 169 5.18 -15.05 3.21
N VAL A 170 4.02 -15.17 3.85
CA VAL A 170 3.32 -14.02 4.45
C VAL A 170 3.97 -13.70 5.80
N PRO A 171 4.74 -12.60 5.94
CA PRO A 171 5.52 -12.37 7.15
C PRO A 171 4.74 -11.65 8.26
N TYR A 172 3.65 -10.94 7.90
CA TYR A 172 2.79 -10.17 8.79
C TYR A 172 1.45 -9.90 8.10
N THR A 173 0.40 -9.61 8.88
CA THR A 173 -0.96 -9.28 8.36
C THR A 173 -1.48 -7.94 8.88
N GLU A 174 -0.74 -7.28 9.77
CA GLU A 174 -1.07 -5.96 10.32
C GLU A 174 0.19 -5.26 10.86
N GLY A 175 0.05 -3.98 11.24
CA GLY A 175 1.08 -3.24 11.95
C GLY A 175 2.30 -2.86 11.11
N ARG A 176 3.43 -2.63 11.80
CA ARG A 176 4.70 -2.15 11.20
C ARG A 176 5.18 -3.03 10.05
N GLY A 177 4.95 -4.33 10.16
CA GLY A 177 5.49 -5.33 9.25
C GLY A 177 6.95 -5.69 9.50
N THR A 178 7.45 -6.64 8.70
CA THR A 178 8.83 -7.18 8.75
C THR A 178 9.21 -7.78 7.39
N GLY A 179 10.48 -8.06 7.16
CA GLY A 179 10.95 -8.79 5.98
C GLY A 179 11.46 -7.89 4.86
N LEU A 180 11.55 -6.57 5.06
CA LEU A 180 12.32 -5.63 4.24
C LEU A 180 13.27 -4.86 5.14
N HIS A 181 14.42 -4.43 4.61
CA HIS A 181 15.47 -3.80 5.42
C HIS A 181 14.96 -2.61 6.25
N PHE A 182 14.16 -1.71 5.67
CA PHE A 182 13.66 -0.54 6.40
C PHE A 182 12.59 -0.89 7.45
N LEU A 183 11.85 -1.99 7.27
CA LEU A 183 10.89 -2.48 8.26
C LEU A 183 11.62 -2.97 9.51
N ASP A 184 12.70 -3.71 9.30
CA ASP A 184 13.48 -4.40 10.34
C ASP A 184 14.58 -3.51 10.95
N TYR A 185 14.93 -2.40 10.31
CA TYR A 185 15.94 -1.47 10.82
C TYR A 185 15.46 -0.82 12.13
N THR A 186 16.29 -0.86 13.17
CA THR A 186 15.93 -0.45 14.54
C THR A 186 16.47 0.91 14.94
N ALA A 187 17.40 1.48 14.17
CA ALA A 187 18.09 2.73 14.50
C ALA A 187 18.51 2.81 15.98
N ASN A 188 19.18 1.78 16.51
CA ASN A 188 19.56 1.70 17.94
C ASN A 188 18.38 1.83 18.92
N GLY A 189 17.23 1.28 18.57
CA GLY A 189 16.01 1.33 19.39
C GLY A 189 15.25 2.66 19.32
N THR A 190 15.58 3.54 18.38
CA THR A 190 14.95 4.87 18.24
C THR A 190 13.90 4.94 17.13
N THR A 191 13.51 3.79 16.59
CA THR A 191 12.48 3.74 15.55
C THR A 191 11.09 3.89 16.10
N GLN A 192 10.24 4.51 15.28
CA GLN A 192 8.82 4.59 15.55
C GLN A 192 8.04 4.18 14.32
N TYR A 193 6.78 3.83 14.56
CA TYR A 193 5.83 3.43 13.55
C TYR A 193 4.49 4.08 13.86
N GLY A 194 3.87 4.60 12.83
CA GLY A 194 2.53 5.16 12.88
C GLY A 194 1.97 5.23 11.48
N TRP A 195 0.93 6.03 11.30
CA TRP A 195 0.39 6.29 9.98
C TRP A 195 -0.18 7.70 9.92
N MET A 196 -0.14 8.28 8.73
CA MET A 196 -0.69 9.60 8.45
C MET A 196 -1.90 9.49 7.52
N CYS A 197 -2.81 10.44 7.64
CA CYS A 197 -3.80 10.69 6.62
C CYS A 197 -3.19 11.54 5.49
N THR A 198 -3.43 11.12 4.24
CA THR A 198 -2.99 11.83 3.02
C THR A 198 -4.06 12.71 2.40
N SER A 199 -5.04 13.17 3.19
CA SER A 199 -6.11 14.02 2.68
C SER A 199 -5.57 15.39 2.28
N PRO A 200 -5.84 15.87 1.06
CA PRO A 200 -5.44 17.22 0.67
C PRO A 200 -6.29 18.25 1.41
N HIS A 201 -5.81 19.50 1.56
CA HIS A 201 -6.66 20.59 2.08
C HIS A 201 -7.98 20.75 1.28
N ASN A 202 -7.84 20.66 -0.05
CA ASN A 202 -8.91 20.60 -1.04
C ASN A 202 -8.34 20.03 -2.35
N ALA A 203 -9.18 19.46 -3.20
CA ALA A 203 -8.86 19.14 -4.59
C ALA A 203 -9.24 20.31 -5.52
N GLY A 204 -8.61 20.41 -6.69
CA GLY A 204 -8.90 21.43 -7.70
C GLY A 204 -8.05 22.70 -7.62
N THR A 205 -7.08 22.78 -6.69
CA THR A 205 -6.05 23.82 -6.71
C THR A 205 -5.15 23.61 -7.93
N ASN A 206 -5.02 24.63 -8.78
CA ASN A 206 -4.14 24.58 -9.95
C ASN A 206 -2.85 25.35 -9.66
N VAL A 207 -1.70 24.75 -9.97
CA VAL A 207 -0.38 25.34 -9.76
C VAL A 207 0.39 25.43 -11.08
N ASP A 208 1.14 26.51 -11.25
CA ASP A 208 2.21 26.59 -12.24
C ASP A 208 3.53 26.21 -11.57
N VAL A 209 4.04 25.03 -11.89
CA VAL A 209 5.32 24.58 -11.32
C VAL A 209 6.48 25.43 -11.87
N ASN A 210 6.41 25.88 -13.12
CA ASN A 210 7.47 26.67 -13.74
C ASN A 210 7.49 28.10 -13.19
N ALA A 211 6.32 28.72 -13.02
CA ALA A 211 6.20 30.06 -12.47
C ALA A 211 6.15 30.08 -10.93
N GLN A 212 6.21 28.91 -10.27
CA GLN A 212 6.06 28.75 -8.82
C GLN A 212 4.86 29.53 -8.25
N SER A 213 3.72 29.45 -8.94
CA SER A 213 2.53 30.24 -8.60
C SER A 213 1.28 29.37 -8.50
N VAL A 214 0.31 29.81 -7.69
CA VAL A 214 -1.01 29.18 -7.60
C VAL A 214 -1.95 29.92 -8.56
N LYS A 215 -2.47 29.22 -9.56
CA LYS A 215 -3.38 29.79 -10.59
C LYS A 215 -4.82 29.86 -10.12
N ASN A 216 -5.25 28.85 -9.38
CA ASN A 216 -6.59 28.77 -8.83
C ASN A 216 -6.47 28.33 -7.36
N PRO A 217 -6.34 29.28 -6.42
CA PRO A 217 -6.29 28.92 -5.01
C PRO A 217 -7.67 28.43 -4.57
N GLY A 218 -7.70 27.21 -4.03
CA GLY A 218 -8.92 26.60 -3.57
C GLY A 218 -9.67 25.85 -4.67
N GLY A 219 -10.54 24.96 -4.23
CA GLY A 219 -11.40 24.16 -5.06
C GLY A 219 -12.61 23.70 -4.26
N VAL A 220 -13.61 23.17 -4.96
CA VAL A 220 -14.93 22.90 -4.38
C VAL A 220 -15.01 21.57 -3.64
N MET A 221 -14.01 20.71 -3.84
CA MET A 221 -13.91 19.41 -3.21
C MET A 221 -12.95 19.51 -2.03
N PHE A 222 -13.51 19.36 -0.84
CA PHE A 222 -12.86 19.65 0.41
C PHE A 222 -12.20 18.41 1.00
N GLY A 223 -11.01 18.59 1.57
CA GLY A 223 -10.32 17.57 2.36
C GLY A 223 -11.04 17.16 3.64
N GLY A 224 -10.48 16.17 4.30
CA GLY A 224 -11.00 15.47 5.47
C GLY A 224 -10.76 13.95 5.37
N TYR A 225 -10.91 13.25 6.49
CA TYR A 225 -10.80 11.79 6.52
C TYR A 225 -11.90 11.16 7.36
N ASP A 226 -12.86 10.52 6.67
CA ASP A 226 -13.88 9.70 7.29
C ASP A 226 -13.33 8.29 7.55
N VAL A 227 -13.02 8.02 8.82
CA VAL A 227 -12.52 6.71 9.26
C VAL A 227 -13.53 5.58 9.02
N THR A 228 -14.82 5.89 8.98
CA THR A 228 -15.89 4.90 8.75
C THR A 228 -16.00 4.51 7.28
N SER A 229 -15.46 5.31 6.37
CA SER A 229 -15.39 5.03 4.93
C SER A 229 -14.01 4.50 4.51
N GLY A 230 -12.93 5.13 4.98
CA GLY A 230 -11.55 4.80 4.59
C GLY A 230 -10.90 3.69 5.42
N GLY A 231 -11.43 3.38 6.61
CA GLY A 231 -10.86 2.41 7.54
C GLY A 231 -9.96 3.03 8.62
N ALA A 232 -9.81 2.33 9.74
CA ALA A 232 -9.09 2.83 10.92
C ALA A 232 -7.57 2.62 10.87
N THR A 233 -7.09 1.72 10.02
CA THR A 233 -5.66 1.37 9.90
C THR A 233 -5.27 1.19 8.43
N PRO A 234 -3.98 1.33 8.08
CA PRO A 234 -3.51 1.12 6.71
C PRO A 234 -3.79 -0.27 6.11
N TRP A 235 -3.89 -1.30 6.96
CA TRP A 235 -4.16 -2.68 6.55
C TRP A 235 -5.64 -3.05 6.56
N ALA A 236 -6.51 -2.18 7.08
CA ALA A 236 -7.94 -2.41 7.03
C ALA A 236 -8.43 -2.34 5.59
N VAL A 237 -9.37 -3.21 5.24
CA VAL A 237 -10.14 -3.05 4.02
C VAL A 237 -11.08 -1.85 4.23
N ALA A 238 -10.98 -0.84 3.36
CA ALA A 238 -11.87 0.31 3.42
C ALA A 238 -13.33 -0.15 3.28
N PRO A 239 -14.23 0.23 4.22
CA PRO A 239 -15.65 -0.08 4.10
C PRO A 239 -16.28 0.44 2.81
N ASP A 240 -15.81 1.59 2.31
CA ASP A 240 -16.15 2.09 0.98
C ASP A 240 -14.91 2.05 0.07
N LEU A 241 -14.89 1.09 -0.86
CA LEU A 241 -13.79 0.94 -1.83
C LEU A 241 -13.67 2.12 -2.83
N GLY A 242 -14.71 2.95 -2.96
CA GLY A 242 -14.70 4.17 -3.75
C GLY A 242 -14.20 5.40 -2.99
N TYR A 243 -14.19 5.37 -1.66
CA TYR A 243 -13.77 6.49 -0.83
C TYR A 243 -12.32 6.94 -1.08
N PRO A 244 -11.33 6.03 -1.23
CA PRO A 244 -9.95 6.44 -1.44
C PRO A 244 -9.73 7.29 -2.69
N ILE A 245 -10.62 7.27 -3.69
CA ILE A 245 -10.50 8.05 -4.93
C ILE A 245 -11.43 9.27 -5.00
N SER A 246 -12.08 9.60 -3.89
CA SER A 246 -13.02 10.72 -3.78
C SER A 246 -12.38 12.06 -3.41
#